data_AF-A0A0D2MYI9-F1
#
_entry.id   AF-A0A0D2MYI9-F1
#
_cell.length_a   1.000
_cell.length_b   1.000
_cell.length_c   1.000
_cell.angle_alpha   90.00
_cell.angle_beta   90.00
_cell.angle_gamma   90.00
#
_symmetry.space_group_name_H-M   'P 1'
#
loop_
_entity.id
_entity.type
_entity.pdbx_description
1 polymer ?
#
loop_
_entity_poly.entity_id
_entity_poly.type
_entity_poly.pdbx_seq_one_letter_code
_entity_poly.pdbx_strand_id
1 'polypeptide(L)'
;MLLEPKQLDVIPIAQYAEVTGAWVTDDERVLQALDPLHVWGEGFLETRLKWRRTQPITLLELRAYTLQPPLPLPRSEELFGCFSWVGLPGLGGADVAAAAARKVPALADDAFVEKQQLLRDLLAGLDASVLEL
;
A
#
# COMPACT_ATOMS: atom_id res chain seq x y z
N MET A 1 19.87 -1.66 18.61
CA MET A 1 19.77 -0.21 18.83
C MET A 1 18.94 0.33 17.68
N LEU A 2 17.61 0.48 17.87
CA LEU A 2 16.75 1.10 16.86
C LEU A 2 16.99 2.60 16.99
N LEU A 3 17.87 3.15 16.15
CA LEU A 3 18.04 4.60 16.02
C LEU A 3 16.68 5.18 15.64
N GLU A 4 16.24 6.22 16.35
CA GLU A 4 15.04 6.94 15.93
C GLU A 4 15.28 7.43 14.50
N PRO A 5 14.34 7.29 13.55
CA PRO A 5 14.53 7.76 12.17
C PRO A 5 14.94 9.24 12.10
N LYS A 6 14.57 10.02 13.12
CA LYS A 6 14.95 11.43 13.31
C LYS A 6 16.43 11.66 13.64
N GLN A 7 17.19 10.63 13.95
CA GLN A 7 18.63 10.70 14.26
C GLN A 7 19.48 10.19 13.09
N LEU A 8 18.86 9.72 12.01
CA LEU A 8 19.55 9.25 10.81
C LEU A 8 19.82 10.41 9.85
N ASP A 9 21.05 10.50 9.34
CA ASP A 9 21.41 11.40 8.24
C ASP A 9 20.84 10.95 6.89
N VAL A 10 20.59 9.64 6.76
CA VAL A 10 19.98 9.01 5.58
C VAL A 10 18.91 8.03 6.04
N ILE A 11 17.71 8.19 5.51
CA ILE A 11 16.58 7.31 5.79
C ILE A 11 16.58 6.18 4.73
N PRO A 12 16.72 4.91 5.12
CA PRO A 12 16.67 3.80 4.17
C PRO A 12 15.22 3.52 3.75
N ILE A 13 14.88 3.77 2.48
CA ILE A 13 13.60 3.34 1.91
C ILE A 13 13.77 1.93 1.36
N ALA A 14 13.31 0.95 2.13
CA ALA A 14 13.49 -0.47 1.82
C ALA A 14 12.31 -1.09 1.05
N GLN A 15 11.15 -0.44 1.02
CA GLN A 15 9.94 -1.02 0.43
C GLN A 15 9.44 -0.19 -0.74
N TYR A 16 8.93 -0.88 -1.74
CA TYR A 16 8.35 -0.32 -2.95
C TYR A 16 7.10 -1.13 -3.29
N ALA A 17 6.05 -0.47 -3.77
CA ALA A 17 4.86 -1.16 -4.22
C ALA A 17 4.32 -0.51 -5.49
N GLU A 18 3.75 -1.34 -6.36
CA GLU A 18 3.00 -0.90 -7.53
C GLU A 18 1.52 -1.10 -7.24
N VAL A 19 0.71 -0.08 -7.56
CA VAL A 19 -0.73 -0.21 -7.53
C VAL A 19 -1.15 -0.91 -8.82
N THR A 20 -1.73 -2.10 -8.71
CA THR A 20 -2.18 -2.91 -9.84
C THR A 20 -3.71 -2.90 -10.01
N GLY A 21 -4.41 -2.32 -9.04
CA GLY A 21 -5.85 -2.07 -9.08
C GLY A 21 -6.27 -1.14 -7.94
N ALA A 22 -7.32 -0.36 -8.15
CA ALA A 22 -7.90 0.52 -7.15
C ALA A 22 -9.42 0.56 -7.30
N TRP A 23 -10.12 0.59 -6.18
CA TRP A 23 -11.58 0.69 -6.10
C TRP A 23 -11.98 1.52 -4.90
N VAL A 24 -13.23 1.95 -4.87
CA VAL A 24 -13.83 2.67 -3.76
C VAL A 24 -15.12 1.99 -3.37
N THR A 25 -15.33 1.75 -2.07
CA THR A 25 -16.53 1.11 -1.54
C THR A 25 -16.95 1.70 -0.20
N ASP A 26 -18.24 1.82 0.05
CA ASP A 26 -18.83 2.09 1.36
C ASP A 26 -19.60 0.86 1.91
N ASP A 27 -19.50 -0.28 1.24
CA ASP A 27 -20.25 -1.49 1.55
C ASP A 27 -19.44 -2.44 2.45
N GLU A 28 -19.97 -2.70 3.66
CA GLU A 28 -19.38 -3.62 4.64
C GLU A 28 -19.16 -5.04 4.06
N ARG A 29 -20.01 -5.48 3.11
CA ARG A 29 -19.89 -6.80 2.47
C ARG A 29 -18.61 -6.94 1.66
N VAL A 30 -18.16 -5.85 1.03
CA VAL A 30 -16.88 -5.85 0.30
C VAL A 30 -15.73 -6.04 1.28
N LEU A 31 -15.75 -5.35 2.42
CA LEU A 31 -14.67 -5.43 3.40
C LEU A 31 -14.60 -6.81 4.05
N GLN A 32 -15.75 -7.37 4.43
CA GLN A 32 -15.86 -8.74 4.94
C GLN A 32 -15.32 -9.78 3.95
N ALA A 33 -15.62 -9.64 2.65
CA ALA A 33 -15.09 -10.53 1.63
C ALA A 33 -13.56 -10.44 1.51
N LEU A 34 -12.97 -9.29 1.83
CA LEU A 34 -11.54 -9.01 1.70
C LEU A 34 -10.73 -9.17 2.99
N ASP A 35 -11.38 -9.52 4.12
CA ASP A 35 -10.72 -9.83 5.41
C ASP A 35 -9.47 -10.72 5.28
N PRO A 36 -9.43 -11.81 4.48
CA PRO A 36 -8.24 -12.65 4.36
C PRO A 36 -7.11 -12.05 3.51
N LEU A 37 -7.33 -10.90 2.86
CA LEU A 37 -6.43 -10.29 1.87
C LEU A 37 -5.79 -8.98 2.34
N HIS A 38 -6.12 -8.49 3.54
CA HIS A 38 -5.55 -7.27 4.10
C HIS A 38 -4.92 -7.48 5.48
N VAL A 39 -4.10 -6.51 5.89
CA VAL A 39 -3.35 -6.57 7.16
C VAL A 39 -4.12 -6.08 8.39
N TRP A 40 -5.34 -5.58 8.21
CA TRP A 40 -6.17 -5.07 9.30
C TRP A 40 -6.77 -6.22 10.12
N GLY A 41 -6.99 -5.96 11.42
CA GLY A 41 -7.68 -6.91 12.28
C GLY A 41 -9.16 -7.05 11.90
N GLU A 42 -9.73 -8.20 12.24
CA GLU A 42 -11.14 -8.53 12.03
C GLU A 42 -12.06 -7.42 12.60
N GLY A 43 -13.04 -6.96 11.82
CA GLY A 43 -14.00 -5.93 12.22
C GLY A 43 -13.46 -4.49 12.33
N PHE A 44 -12.15 -4.26 12.09
CA PHE A 44 -11.57 -2.90 12.11
C PHE A 44 -12.22 -2.00 11.06
N LEU A 45 -12.37 -2.52 9.85
CA LEU A 45 -12.91 -1.78 8.72
C LEU A 45 -14.42 -1.51 8.85
N GLU A 46 -15.18 -2.46 9.41
CA GLU A 46 -16.60 -2.23 9.73
C GLU A 46 -16.79 -1.12 10.76
N THR A 47 -15.97 -1.10 11.80
CA THR A 47 -16.00 -0.04 12.82
C THR A 47 -15.71 1.32 12.19
N ARG A 48 -14.76 1.37 11.25
CA ARG A 48 -14.43 2.58 10.49
C ARG A 48 -15.61 3.07 9.64
N LEU A 49 -16.28 2.18 8.91
CA LEU A 49 -17.46 2.53 8.11
C LEU A 49 -18.61 3.04 8.99
N LYS A 50 -18.88 2.39 10.12
CA LYS A 50 -19.93 2.81 11.07
C LYS A 50 -19.68 4.20 11.64
N TRP A 51 -18.42 4.58 11.87
CA TRP A 51 -18.05 5.90 12.40
C TRP A 51 -18.08 7.03 11.35
N ARG A 52 -17.86 6.73 10.06
CA ARG A 52 -17.95 7.71 8.95
C ARG A 52 -18.63 7.12 7.71
N ARG A 53 -19.92 6.81 7.84
CA ARG A 53 -20.74 6.22 6.76
C ARG A 53 -20.74 6.98 5.43
N THR A 54 -20.40 8.27 5.44
CA THR A 54 -20.39 9.12 4.23
C THR A 54 -19.02 9.20 3.55
N GLN A 55 -17.99 8.54 4.08
CA GLN A 55 -16.67 8.51 3.47
C GLN A 55 -16.35 7.09 3.01
N PRO A 56 -16.35 6.84 1.69
CA PRO A 56 -16.05 5.52 1.19
C PRO A 56 -14.57 5.19 1.41
N ILE A 57 -14.27 3.90 1.44
CA ILE A 57 -12.94 3.35 1.65
C ILE A 57 -12.32 3.04 0.30
N THR A 58 -11.11 3.56 0.08
CA THR A 58 -10.28 3.19 -1.07
C THR A 58 -9.59 1.86 -0.79
N LEU A 59 -9.78 0.91 -1.70
CA LEU A 59 -9.11 -0.37 -1.77
C LEU A 59 -7.96 -0.26 -2.78
N LEU A 60 -6.76 -0.71 -2.39
CA LEU A 60 -5.60 -0.75 -3.26
C LEU A 60 -5.08 -2.18 -3.36
N GLU A 61 -5.07 -2.73 -4.58
CA GLU A 61 -4.34 -3.95 -4.90
C GLU A 61 -2.88 -3.58 -5.16
N LEU A 62 -1.99 -4.13 -4.34
CA LEU A 62 -0.57 -3.77 -4.35
C LEU A 62 0.30 -4.97 -4.71
N ARG A 63 1.17 -4.79 -5.70
CA ARG A 63 2.35 -5.65 -5.88
C ARG A 63 3.51 -5.06 -5.08
N ALA A 64 3.80 -5.66 -3.94
CA ALA A 64 4.84 -5.20 -3.02
C ALA A 64 6.21 -5.85 -3.29
N TYR A 65 7.27 -5.08 -3.06
CA TYR A 65 8.65 -5.44 -3.28
C TYR A 65 9.56 -4.86 -2.19
N THR A 66 10.68 -5.52 -1.96
CA THR A 66 11.80 -5.01 -1.17
C THR A 66 12.90 -4.51 -2.10
N LEU A 67 13.38 -3.30 -1.87
CA LEU A 67 14.52 -2.73 -2.57
C LEU A 67 15.83 -3.26 -1.95
N GLN A 68 16.67 -3.89 -2.76
CA GLN A 68 17.96 -4.43 -2.31
C GLN A 68 19.10 -3.91 -3.20
N PRO A 69 19.98 -3.03 -2.69
CA PRO A 69 19.92 -2.36 -1.38
C PRO A 69 18.75 -1.35 -1.28
N PRO A 70 18.36 -0.95 -0.04
CA PRO A 70 17.40 0.13 0.18
C PRO A 70 17.84 1.42 -0.52
N LEU A 71 16.87 2.21 -0.98
CA LEU A 71 17.11 3.53 -1.57
C LEU A 71 17.50 4.51 -0.44
N PRO A 72 18.72 5.09 -0.47
CA PRO A 72 19.14 6.07 0.53
C PRO A 72 18.44 7.40 0.27
N LEU A 73 17.53 7.80 1.15
CA LEU A 73 16.89 9.11 1.09
C LEU A 73 17.62 10.09 2.02
N PRO A 74 18.23 11.18 1.50
CA PRO A 74 18.85 12.19 2.34
C PRO A 74 17.85 12.76 3.35
N ARG A 75 18.29 12.94 4.59
CA ARG A 75 17.47 13.56 5.62
C ARG A 75 17.07 14.98 5.20
N SER A 76 15.79 15.29 5.35
CA SER A 76 15.24 16.66 5.31
C SER A 76 14.19 16.82 6.40
N GLU A 77 14.01 18.03 6.93
CA GLU A 77 12.96 18.32 7.92
C GLU A 77 11.55 18.05 7.36
N GLU A 78 11.37 18.23 6.04
CA GLU A 78 10.12 17.97 5.33
C GLU A 78 9.64 16.50 5.41
N LEU A 79 10.54 15.58 5.76
CA LEU A 79 10.20 14.16 5.93
C LEU A 79 9.54 13.85 7.28
N PHE A 80 9.53 14.79 8.22
CA PHE A 80 9.03 14.57 9.57
C PHE A 80 7.81 15.43 9.86
N GLY A 81 6.67 14.79 10.10
CA GLY A 81 5.43 15.47 10.45
C GLY A 81 4.23 14.54 10.33
N CYS A 82 3.02 15.09 10.52
CA CYS A 82 1.77 14.35 10.32
C CYS A 82 1.29 14.53 8.88
N PHE A 83 1.99 13.90 7.94
CA PHE A 83 1.66 13.94 6.52
C PHE A 83 1.44 12.52 5.99
N SER A 84 0.42 12.36 5.16
CA SER A 84 0.15 11.08 4.48
C SER A 84 1.07 10.86 3.27
N TRP A 85 1.67 11.94 2.75
CA TRP A 85 2.53 11.92 1.57
C TRP A 85 3.70 12.87 1.79
N VAL A 86 4.89 12.43 1.41
CA VAL A 86 6.10 13.24 1.40
C VAL A 86 6.79 13.11 0.06
N GLY A 87 7.43 14.19 -0.39
CA GLY A 87 8.33 14.11 -1.52
C GLY A 87 9.57 13.27 -1.20
N LEU A 88 10.41 13.07 -2.21
CA LEU A 88 11.72 12.45 -2.06
C LEU A 88 12.83 13.51 -2.26
N PRO A 89 13.04 14.41 -1.29
CA PRO A 89 13.99 15.51 -1.42
C PRO A 89 15.39 14.98 -1.73
N GLY A 90 16.05 15.60 -2.70
CA GLY A 90 17.38 15.21 -3.15
C GLY A 90 17.43 13.96 -4.03
N LEU A 91 16.29 13.34 -4.37
CA LEU A 91 16.20 12.24 -5.32
C LEU A 91 15.38 12.65 -6.55
N GLY A 92 15.89 12.31 -7.73
CA GLY A 92 15.18 12.46 -8.99
C GLY A 92 14.45 11.18 -9.42
N GLY A 93 13.64 11.28 -10.47
CA GLY A 93 12.95 10.12 -11.05
C GLY A 93 13.90 9.01 -11.52
N ALA A 94 15.11 9.37 -11.98
CA ALA A 94 16.14 8.40 -12.37
C ALA A 94 16.65 7.57 -11.18
N ASP A 95 16.81 8.18 -10.00
CA ASP A 95 17.26 7.48 -8.79
C ASP A 95 16.22 6.47 -8.33
N VAL A 96 14.94 6.86 -8.36
CA VAL A 96 13.81 5.99 -8.05
C VAL A 96 13.72 4.84 -9.04
N ALA A 97 13.85 5.11 -10.34
CA ALA A 97 13.84 4.08 -11.37
C ALA A 97 14.98 3.07 -11.21
N ALA A 98 16.20 3.56 -10.92
CA ALA A 98 17.36 2.71 -10.67
C ALA A 98 17.20 1.84 -9.41
N ALA A 99 16.53 2.35 -8.37
CA ALA A 99 16.18 1.56 -7.20
C ALA A 99 15.12 0.50 -7.54
N ALA A 100 14.04 0.89 -8.23
CA ALA A 100 12.97 -0.01 -8.63
C ALA A 100 13.45 -1.13 -9.57
N ALA A 101 14.49 -0.90 -10.38
CA ALA A 101 15.09 -1.95 -11.21
C ALA A 101 15.73 -3.10 -10.41
N ARG A 102 16.03 -2.89 -9.12
CA ARG A 102 16.64 -3.87 -8.21
C ARG A 102 15.65 -4.38 -7.15
N LYS A 103 14.36 -4.19 -7.39
CA LYS A 103 13.30 -4.63 -6.48
C LYS A 103 13.19 -6.15 -6.50
N VAL A 104 13.01 -6.75 -5.32
CA VAL A 104 12.77 -8.17 -5.12
C VAL A 104 11.32 -8.34 -4.68
N PRO A 105 10.52 -9.17 -5.35
CA PRO A 105 9.11 -9.26 -5.03
C PRO A 105 8.89 -9.92 -3.66
N ALA A 106 7.93 -9.39 -2.88
CA ALA A 106 7.61 -9.90 -1.55
C ALA A 106 6.92 -11.28 -1.59
N LEU A 107 6.25 -11.59 -2.70
CA LEU A 107 5.70 -12.90 -3.04
C LEU A 107 6.25 -13.34 -4.38
N ALA A 108 6.42 -14.64 -4.63
CA ALA A 108 6.68 -15.10 -6.00
C ALA A 108 5.55 -14.69 -6.96
N ASP A 109 5.84 -14.62 -8.26
CA ASP A 109 4.89 -14.11 -9.25
C ASP A 109 3.61 -14.95 -9.34
N ASP A 110 3.74 -16.27 -9.25
CA ASP A 110 2.61 -17.21 -9.21
C ASP A 110 1.73 -17.02 -7.98
N ALA A 111 2.33 -16.92 -6.79
CA ALA A 111 1.62 -16.66 -5.54
C ALA A 111 0.93 -15.29 -5.52
N PHE A 112 1.53 -14.28 -6.17
CA PHE A 112 0.89 -12.99 -6.36
C PHE A 112 -0.30 -13.08 -7.30
N VAL A 113 -0.15 -13.74 -8.46
CA VAL A 113 -1.24 -13.93 -9.43
C VAL A 113 -2.41 -14.69 -8.81
N GLU A 114 -2.14 -15.73 -8.01
CA GLU A 114 -3.19 -16.46 -7.29
C GLU A 114 -3.98 -15.54 -6.35
N LYS A 115 -3.30 -14.73 -5.54
CA LYS A 115 -3.96 -13.77 -4.64
C LYS A 115 -4.69 -12.66 -5.39
N GLN A 116 -4.12 -12.18 -6.49
CA GLN A 116 -4.72 -11.17 -7.35
C GLN A 116 -6.00 -11.71 -7.99
N GLN A 117 -5.98 -12.94 -8.49
CA GLN A 117 -7.17 -13.56 -9.07
C GLN A 117 -8.25 -13.76 -8.01
N LEU A 118 -7.89 -14.26 -6.82
CA LEU A 118 -8.83 -14.40 -5.71
C LEU A 118 -9.47 -13.06 -5.34
N LEU A 119 -8.69 -11.98 -5.22
CA LEU A 119 -9.20 -10.63 -4.95
C LEU A 119 -10.23 -10.22 -6.01
N ARG A 120 -9.87 -10.35 -7.28
CA ARG A 120 -10.71 -9.90 -8.40
C ARG A 120 -11.97 -10.74 -8.55
N ASP A 121 -11.89 -12.05 -8.29
CA ASP A 121 -13.06 -12.94 -8.29
C ASP A 121 -14.03 -12.59 -7.17
N LEU A 122 -13.51 -12.31 -5.96
CA LEU A 122 -14.34 -11.85 -4.84
C LEU A 122 -15.04 -10.53 -5.15
N LEU A 123 -14.31 -9.57 -5.74
CA LEU A 123 -14.90 -8.28 -6.14
C LEU A 123 -15.92 -8.43 -7.27
N ALA A 124 -15.65 -9.27 -8.28
CA ALA A 124 -16.57 -9.50 -9.40
C ALA A 124 -17.83 -10.28 -9.00
N GLY A 125 -17.75 -11.09 -7.93
CA GLY A 125 -18.90 -11.75 -7.33
C GLY A 125 -19.83 -10.81 -6.56
N LEU A 126 -19.39 -9.58 -6.30
CA LEU A 126 -20.17 -8.53 -5.66
C LEU A 126 -20.76 -7.60 -6.75
N ASP A 127 -21.95 -7.05 -6.50
CA ASP A 127 -22.66 -6.21 -7.47
C ASP A 127 -21.83 -4.98 -7.88
N ALA A 128 -21.63 -4.75 -9.18
CA ALA A 128 -20.80 -3.65 -9.70
C ALA A 128 -21.23 -2.25 -9.19
N SER A 129 -22.47 -2.09 -8.71
CA SER A 129 -22.95 -0.85 -8.09
C SER A 129 -22.28 -0.50 -6.76
N VAL A 130 -21.49 -1.41 -6.16
CA VAL A 130 -20.80 -1.19 -4.87
C VAL A 130 -19.32 -0.79 -5.00
N LEU A 131 -18.81 -0.70 -6.23
CA LEU A 131 -17.42 -0.36 -6.54
C LEU A 131 -17.38 0.82 -7.51
N GLU A 132 -16.95 1.98 -7.03
CA GLU A 132 -16.58 3.10 -7.90
C GLU A 132 -15.12 2.96 -8.34
N LEU A 133 -14.84 3.22 -9.63
CA LEU A 133 -13.50 3.24 -10.23
C LEU A 133 -12.83 4.61 -10.06
#